data_AF-A0A953QWH4-F1
#
_entry.id   AF-A0A953QWH4-F1
#
_cell.length_a   1.000
_cell.length_b   1.000
_cell.length_c   1.000
_cell.angle_alpha   90.00
_cell.angle_beta   90.00
_cell.angle_gamma   90.00
#
_symmetry.space_group_name_H-M   'P 1'
#
loop_
_entity.id
_entity.type
_entity.pdbx_description
1 polymer ?
#
loop_
_entity_poly.entity_id
_entity_poly.type
_entity_poly.pdbx_seq_one_letter_code
_entity_poly.pdbx_strand_id
1 'polypeptide(L)'
;GSVDTSLASTNVYINGVSAPILYASASQTAVLAPYAIAGSSTANVQVTYKGQITANFQVQVADSAPGLFTSDSSGSGQVVAFNQDGSVNSSKSPASAGQVVVLFGTGEGATNPGGLDGLVTGDLLRIPQLPVSLTIGGQTALVTYAGSGPGMVSGILQIEAIVPKGTGTGAVPVVLTVGSASGQKTATISLQ
;
A
#
# COMPACT_ATOMS: atom_id res chain seq x y z
N GLY A 1 14.95 0.13 -12.93
CA GLY A 1 13.92 -0.17 -13.95
C GLY A 1 12.67 0.62 -13.62
N SER A 2 11.76 0.77 -14.58
CA SER A 2 10.47 1.45 -14.41
C SER A 2 9.32 0.54 -14.83
N VAL A 3 8.19 0.60 -14.11
CA VAL A 3 6.95 -0.07 -14.54
C VAL A 3 6.35 0.68 -15.72
N ASP A 4 5.87 -0.05 -16.72
CA ASP A 4 5.33 0.50 -17.97
C ASP A 4 3.96 1.19 -17.74
N THR A 5 3.66 2.20 -18.54
CA THR A 5 2.40 2.96 -18.50
C THR A 5 1.39 2.49 -19.55
N SER A 6 1.72 1.42 -20.28
CA SER A 6 0.81 0.73 -21.19
C SER A 6 0.83 -0.77 -20.94
N LEU A 7 -0.35 -1.35 -20.71
CA LEU A 7 -0.50 -2.80 -20.55
C LEU A 7 -1.78 -3.27 -21.24
N ALA A 8 -1.70 -4.32 -22.05
CA ALA A 8 -2.83 -4.88 -22.79
C ALA A 8 -3.62 -3.82 -23.62
N SER A 9 -2.91 -2.87 -24.24
CA SER A 9 -3.50 -1.72 -24.97
C SER A 9 -4.36 -0.79 -24.11
N THR A 10 -4.16 -0.82 -22.80
CA THR A 10 -4.79 0.09 -21.84
C THR A 10 -3.80 1.16 -21.42
N ASN A 11 -4.27 2.39 -21.33
CA ASN A 11 -3.57 3.48 -20.66
C ASN A 11 -4.54 4.15 -19.69
N VAL A 12 -4.03 4.57 -18.54
CA VAL A 12 -4.76 5.36 -17.56
C VAL A 12 -4.03 6.68 -17.38
N TYR A 13 -4.78 7.77 -17.44
CA TYR A 13 -4.29 9.12 -17.21
C TYR A 13 -4.99 9.69 -15.98
N ILE A 14 -4.22 10.32 -15.10
CA ILE A 14 -4.74 11.02 -13.92
C ILE A 14 -4.29 12.47 -14.02
N ASN A 15 -5.24 13.40 -14.15
CA ASN A 15 -4.99 14.80 -14.51
C ASN A 15 -4.12 14.96 -15.78
N GLY A 16 -4.27 14.03 -16.73
CA GLY A 16 -3.49 14.01 -17.98
C GLY A 16 -2.08 13.41 -17.85
N VAL A 17 -1.64 13.03 -16.64
CA VAL A 17 -0.37 12.34 -16.41
C VAL A 17 -0.57 10.83 -16.52
N SER A 18 0.29 10.13 -17.28
CA SER A 18 0.22 8.67 -17.42
C SER A 18 0.52 7.98 -16.09
N ALA A 19 -0.42 7.15 -15.63
CA ALA A 19 -0.28 6.35 -14.42
C ALA A 19 0.42 5.01 -14.75
N PRO A 20 1.47 4.60 -14.02
CA PRO A 20 2.07 3.28 -14.17
C PRO A 20 1.03 2.17 -13.91
N ILE A 21 0.98 1.16 -14.79
CA ILE A 21 -0.01 0.08 -14.70
C ILE A 21 0.64 -1.14 -14.05
N LEU A 22 0.09 -1.56 -12.90
CA LEU A 22 0.52 -2.76 -12.19
C LEU A 22 -0.14 -4.03 -12.75
N TYR A 23 -1.43 -3.92 -13.11
CA TYR A 23 -2.22 -5.04 -13.62
C TYR A 23 -3.39 -4.54 -14.47
N ALA A 24 -3.76 -5.30 -15.51
CA ALA A 24 -4.93 -5.04 -16.34
C ALA A 24 -5.61 -6.35 -16.76
N SER A 25 -6.93 -6.39 -16.65
CA SER A 25 -7.81 -7.47 -17.08
C SER A 25 -9.02 -6.89 -17.83
N ALA A 26 -9.90 -7.76 -18.33
CA ALA A 26 -11.13 -7.32 -18.99
C ALA A 26 -12.09 -6.54 -18.06
N SER A 27 -11.99 -6.72 -16.74
CA SER A 27 -12.90 -6.13 -15.76
C SER A 27 -12.21 -5.23 -14.72
N GLN A 28 -10.88 -5.15 -14.71
CA GLN A 28 -10.14 -4.41 -13.70
C GLN A 28 -8.81 -3.87 -14.22
N THR A 29 -8.43 -2.66 -13.83
CA THR A 29 -7.08 -2.13 -14.03
C THR A 29 -6.58 -1.57 -12.70
N ALA A 30 -5.36 -1.93 -12.30
CA ALA A 30 -4.69 -1.41 -11.12
C ALA A 30 -3.52 -0.53 -11.56
N VAL A 31 -3.49 0.71 -11.09
CA VAL A 31 -2.48 1.70 -11.43
C VAL A 31 -1.93 2.37 -10.18
N LEU A 32 -0.71 2.90 -10.28
CA LEU A 32 -0.14 3.77 -9.28
C LEU A 32 -0.61 5.21 -9.55
N ALA A 33 -1.16 5.87 -8.54
CA ALA A 33 -1.47 7.29 -8.62
C ALA A 33 -0.17 8.10 -8.78
N PRO A 34 -0.01 8.92 -9.84
CA PRO A 34 1.20 9.71 -10.02
C PRO A 34 1.44 10.66 -8.84
N TYR A 35 2.67 10.74 -8.33
CA TYR A 35 2.98 11.72 -7.26
C TYR A 35 2.70 13.17 -7.68
N ALA A 36 2.68 13.45 -8.99
CA ALA A 36 2.39 14.76 -9.57
C ALA A 36 0.98 15.31 -9.24
N ILE A 37 0.04 14.48 -8.75
CA ILE A 37 -1.31 14.94 -8.40
C ILE A 37 -1.40 15.55 -7.00
N ALA A 38 -0.33 15.47 -6.19
CA ALA A 38 -0.29 16.01 -4.84
C ALA A 38 -0.65 17.51 -4.80
N GLY A 39 -1.43 17.91 -3.80
CA GLY A 39 -1.92 19.29 -3.64
C GLY A 39 -3.19 19.62 -4.45
N SER A 40 -3.66 18.73 -5.32
CA SER A 40 -5.01 18.83 -5.91
C SER A 40 -6.05 18.34 -4.90
N SER A 41 -7.26 18.93 -4.90
CA SER A 41 -8.39 18.39 -4.12
C SER A 41 -9.13 17.25 -4.83
N THR A 42 -9.06 17.24 -6.16
CA THR A 42 -9.68 16.23 -7.02
C THR A 42 -8.77 15.91 -8.19
N ALA A 43 -8.91 14.71 -8.74
CA ALA A 43 -8.22 14.30 -9.95
C ALA A 43 -9.21 13.68 -10.95
N ASN A 44 -9.05 14.04 -12.22
CA ASN A 44 -9.78 13.42 -13.33
C ASN A 44 -9.03 12.17 -13.79
N VAL A 45 -9.71 11.02 -13.74
CA VAL A 45 -9.21 9.74 -14.20
C VAL A 45 -9.81 9.46 -15.57
N GLN A 46 -8.94 9.28 -16.56
CA GLN A 46 -9.29 8.91 -17.92
C GLN A 46 -8.70 7.55 -18.25
N VAL A 47 -9.53 6.64 -18.73
CA VAL A 47 -9.08 5.32 -19.22
C VAL A 47 -9.22 5.31 -20.73
N THR A 48 -8.17 4.86 -21.41
CA THR A 48 -8.20 4.58 -22.85
C THR A 48 -7.89 3.11 -23.11
N TYR A 49 -8.66 2.48 -23.99
CA TYR A 49 -8.43 1.12 -24.46
C TYR A 49 -8.37 1.12 -25.99
N LYS A 50 -7.27 0.58 -26.55
CA LYS A 50 -7.02 0.57 -28.01
C LYS A 50 -7.17 1.97 -28.65
N GLY A 51 -6.71 3.00 -27.93
CA GLY A 51 -6.77 4.40 -28.38
C GLY A 51 -8.15 5.06 -28.27
N GLN A 52 -9.18 4.36 -27.77
CA GLN A 52 -10.51 4.93 -27.53
C GLN A 52 -10.67 5.27 -26.04
N ILE A 53 -11.24 6.43 -25.74
CA ILE A 53 -11.59 6.83 -24.37
C ILE A 53 -12.80 6.00 -23.94
N THR A 54 -12.66 5.22 -22.86
CA THR A 54 -13.71 4.32 -22.37
C THR A 54 -14.41 4.87 -21.13
N ALA A 55 -13.70 5.60 -20.28
CA ALA A 55 -14.24 6.18 -19.06
C ALA A 55 -13.54 7.50 -18.72
N ASN A 56 -14.33 8.42 -18.15
CA ASN A 56 -13.83 9.62 -17.48
C ASN A 56 -14.64 9.82 -16.19
N PHE A 57 -13.95 9.93 -15.06
CA PHE A 57 -14.58 10.18 -13.77
C PHE A 57 -13.64 10.94 -12.85
N GLN A 58 -14.21 11.60 -11.85
CA GLN A 58 -13.44 12.36 -10.87
C GLN A 58 -13.30 11.56 -9.57
N VAL A 59 -12.10 11.61 -8.99
CA VAL A 59 -11.80 11.06 -7.67
C VAL A 59 -11.34 12.17 -6.74
N GLN A 60 -11.58 11.98 -5.44
CA GLN A 60 -11.00 12.85 -4.41
C GLN A 60 -9.51 12.52 -4.27
N VAL A 61 -8.70 13.56 -4.09
CA VAL A 61 -7.27 13.42 -3.77
C VAL A 61 -7.11 13.76 -2.30
N ALA A 62 -6.37 12.92 -1.59
CA ALA A 62 -6.04 13.09 -0.18
C ALA A 62 -4.52 13.06 -0.01
N ASP A 63 -4.02 13.67 1.06
CA ASP A 63 -2.59 13.70 1.37
C ASP A 63 -2.03 12.28 1.62
N SER A 64 -2.88 11.35 2.05
CA SER A 64 -2.62 9.92 2.09
C SER A 64 -3.93 9.13 2.02
N ALA A 65 -3.85 7.89 1.55
CA ALA A 65 -4.96 6.95 1.46
C ALA A 65 -4.45 5.52 1.71
N PRO A 66 -4.00 5.21 2.95
CA PRO A 66 -3.26 3.99 3.21
C PRO A 66 -4.13 2.74 3.05
N GLY A 67 -3.52 1.67 2.56
CA GLY A 67 -4.15 0.34 2.48
C GLY A 67 -3.10 -0.75 2.60
N LEU A 68 -3.44 -1.85 3.28
CA LEU A 68 -2.58 -3.04 3.34
C LEU A 68 -2.94 -3.99 2.20
N PHE A 69 -1.93 -4.63 1.62
CA PHE A 69 -2.15 -5.67 0.62
C PHE A 69 -2.69 -6.92 1.31
N THR A 70 -3.76 -7.50 0.78
CA THR A 70 -4.32 -8.77 1.29
C THR A 70 -3.92 -9.95 0.43
N SER A 71 -3.73 -11.10 1.05
CA SER A 71 -3.22 -12.31 0.40
C SER A 71 -4.14 -12.82 -0.72
N ASP A 72 -5.42 -12.48 -0.66
CA ASP A 72 -6.44 -12.80 -1.67
C ASP A 72 -6.74 -11.63 -2.64
N SER A 73 -6.02 -10.51 -2.50
CA SER A 73 -6.23 -9.26 -3.26
C SER A 73 -7.62 -8.61 -3.10
N SER A 74 -8.45 -9.03 -2.14
CA SER A 74 -9.79 -8.48 -1.92
C SER A 74 -9.78 -7.12 -1.19
N GLY A 75 -8.68 -6.77 -0.54
CA GLY A 75 -8.59 -5.62 0.37
C GLY A 75 -9.20 -5.89 1.75
N SER A 76 -9.51 -7.15 2.07
CA SER A 76 -10.07 -7.58 3.35
C SER A 76 -9.41 -8.88 3.84
N GLY A 77 -9.44 -9.12 5.15
CA GLY A 77 -8.89 -10.34 5.75
C GLY A 77 -7.36 -10.36 5.84
N GLN A 78 -6.77 -11.55 5.73
CA GLN A 78 -5.34 -11.78 5.97
C GLN A 78 -4.48 -10.91 5.05
N VAL A 79 -3.63 -10.10 5.66
CA VAL A 79 -2.67 -9.26 4.94
C VAL A 79 -1.44 -10.06 4.50
N VAL A 80 -0.77 -9.57 3.46
CA VAL A 80 0.57 -10.02 3.09
C VAL A 80 1.53 -9.54 4.18
N ALA A 81 1.96 -10.48 5.01
CA ALA A 81 2.89 -10.21 6.10
C ALA A 81 3.85 -11.39 6.32
N PHE A 82 5.02 -11.07 6.86
CA PHE A 82 5.99 -12.05 7.33
C PHE A 82 6.23 -11.88 8.82
N ASN A 83 6.46 -13.01 9.50
CA ASN A 83 6.89 -13.03 10.89
C ASN A 83 8.39 -12.70 10.99
N GLN A 84 8.87 -12.46 12.21
CA GLN A 84 10.27 -12.16 12.50
C GLN A 84 11.26 -13.22 11.98
N ASP A 85 10.84 -14.47 11.87
CA ASP A 85 11.66 -15.58 11.36
C ASP A 85 11.65 -15.69 9.81
N GLY A 86 10.96 -14.78 9.13
CA GLY A 86 10.79 -14.77 7.67
C GLY A 86 9.69 -15.69 7.15
N SER A 87 8.98 -16.43 8.01
CA SER A 87 7.82 -17.22 7.60
C SER A 87 6.65 -16.31 7.20
N VAL A 88 5.82 -16.78 6.26
CA VAL A 88 4.57 -16.07 5.90
C VAL A 88 3.62 -16.12 7.10
N ASN A 89 3.15 -14.95 7.54
CA ASN A 89 2.16 -14.87 8.60
C ASN A 89 0.84 -15.49 8.15
N SER A 90 0.37 -16.51 8.88
CA SER A 90 -0.87 -17.21 8.58
C SER A 90 -1.38 -17.96 9.81
N SER A 91 -2.57 -18.55 9.73
CA SER A 91 -3.09 -19.42 10.81
C SER A 91 -2.21 -20.65 11.09
N LYS A 92 -1.33 -21.03 10.16
CA LYS A 92 -0.36 -22.12 10.33
C LYS A 92 0.98 -21.64 10.89
N SER A 93 1.26 -20.36 10.77
CA SER A 93 2.49 -19.71 11.25
C SER A 93 2.13 -18.33 11.82
N PRO A 94 1.45 -18.28 12.98
CA PRO A 94 1.08 -17.01 13.60
C PRO A 94 2.26 -16.37 14.34
N ALA A 95 2.25 -15.03 14.46
CA ALA A 95 3.24 -14.30 15.25
C ALA A 95 2.82 -14.26 16.74
N SER A 96 3.80 -14.18 17.63
CA SER A 96 3.56 -13.96 19.06
C SER A 96 3.79 -12.52 19.47
N ALA A 97 3.15 -12.10 20.57
CA ALA A 97 3.39 -10.80 21.17
C ALA A 97 4.89 -10.55 21.45
N GLY A 98 5.36 -9.35 21.14
CA GLY A 98 6.77 -8.97 21.25
C GLY A 98 7.63 -9.31 20.03
N GLN A 99 7.13 -10.10 19.07
CA GLN A 99 7.82 -10.33 17.82
C GLN A 99 7.56 -9.20 16.82
N VAL A 100 8.51 -9.02 15.90
CA VAL A 100 8.33 -8.14 14.74
C VAL A 100 7.47 -8.83 13.70
N VAL A 101 6.59 -8.07 13.07
CA VAL A 101 5.89 -8.45 11.84
C VAL A 101 6.17 -7.42 10.76
N VAL A 102 6.42 -7.92 9.56
CA VAL A 102 6.69 -7.11 8.36
C VAL A 102 5.43 -7.14 7.49
N LEU A 103 4.85 -5.98 7.22
CA LEU A 103 3.63 -5.81 6.42
C LEU A 103 3.90 -4.96 5.18
N PHE A 104 3.04 -5.10 4.17
CA PHE A 104 3.13 -4.30 2.95
C PHE A 104 1.82 -3.61 2.64
N GLY A 105 1.92 -2.38 2.17
CA GLY A 105 0.78 -1.56 1.78
C GLY A 105 1.14 -0.53 0.72
N THR A 106 0.25 0.43 0.56
CA THR A 106 0.36 1.56 -0.38
C THR A 106 -0.39 2.77 0.14
N GLY A 107 -0.36 3.88 -0.60
CA GLY A 107 -1.12 5.09 -0.29
C GLY A 107 -0.49 5.91 0.82
N GLU A 108 0.84 5.81 0.98
CA GLU A 108 1.63 6.50 1.98
C GLU A 108 1.74 8.02 1.75
N GLY A 109 1.27 8.49 0.60
CA GLY A 109 1.35 9.90 0.21
C GLY A 109 2.76 10.30 -0.22
N ALA A 110 3.07 11.60 -0.09
CA ALA A 110 4.39 12.11 -0.46
C ALA A 110 5.49 11.54 0.46
N THR A 111 6.66 11.28 -0.14
CA THR A 111 7.83 10.75 0.55
C THR A 111 9.01 11.73 0.53
N ASN A 112 10.02 11.48 1.37
CA ASN A 112 11.30 12.17 1.36
C ASN A 112 12.45 11.14 1.34
N PRO A 113 13.34 11.16 0.32
CA PRO A 113 13.27 11.94 -0.91
C PRO A 113 11.98 11.71 -1.71
N GLY A 114 11.60 12.66 -2.56
CA GLY A 114 10.34 12.59 -3.32
C GLY A 114 10.19 11.29 -4.11
N GLY A 115 8.98 10.74 -4.07
CA GLY A 115 8.58 9.55 -4.82
C GLY A 115 8.72 9.77 -6.33
N LEU A 116 9.09 8.70 -7.05
CA LEU A 116 9.19 8.70 -8.50
C LEU A 116 8.34 7.56 -9.05
N ASP A 117 7.38 7.90 -9.91
CA ASP A 117 6.41 6.95 -10.45
C ASP A 117 7.09 5.77 -11.14
N GLY A 118 6.68 4.55 -10.77
CA GLY A 118 7.18 3.31 -11.35
C GLY A 118 8.65 2.97 -11.04
N LEU A 119 9.37 3.80 -10.27
CA LEU A 119 10.78 3.54 -9.92
C LEU A 119 10.91 2.25 -9.10
N VAL A 120 11.82 1.36 -9.48
CA VAL A 120 12.31 0.31 -8.58
C VAL A 120 13.33 0.89 -7.62
N THR A 121 13.05 0.79 -6.32
CA THR A 121 13.84 1.35 -5.22
C THR A 121 15.22 0.69 -5.17
N GLY A 122 16.28 1.50 -5.18
CA GLY A 122 17.65 1.08 -4.93
C GLY A 122 18.03 1.29 -3.47
N ASP A 123 19.25 1.77 -3.21
CA ASP A 123 19.73 1.98 -1.83
C ASP A 123 19.17 3.26 -1.20
N LEU A 124 18.71 4.22 -2.02
CA LEU A 124 18.09 5.46 -1.53
C LEU A 124 16.62 5.20 -1.16
N LEU A 125 16.41 4.87 0.11
CA LEU A 125 15.08 4.64 0.68
C LEU A 125 14.29 5.94 0.80
N ARG A 126 12.99 5.85 0.57
CA ARG A 126 12.03 6.93 0.67
C ARG A 126 11.07 6.65 1.81
N ILE A 127 10.96 7.62 2.71
CA ILE A 127 10.13 7.52 3.93
C ILE A 127 8.93 8.46 3.76
N PRO A 128 7.71 8.08 4.20
CA PRO A 128 6.56 8.97 4.18
C PRO A 128 6.82 10.29 4.92
N GLN A 129 6.35 11.40 4.37
CA GLN A 129 6.43 12.70 5.04
C GLN A 129 5.44 12.81 6.21
N LEU A 130 4.32 12.09 6.12
CA LEU A 130 3.31 12.02 7.16
C LEU A 130 3.66 10.95 8.20
N PRO A 131 3.28 11.13 9.48
CA PRO A 131 3.49 10.12 10.52
C PRO A 131 2.81 8.80 10.17
N VAL A 132 3.52 7.68 10.34
CA VAL A 132 2.96 6.32 10.16
C VAL A 132 2.73 5.69 11.53
N SER A 133 1.53 5.14 11.74
CA SER A 133 1.21 4.35 12.93
C SER A 133 0.42 3.11 12.56
N LEU A 134 0.49 2.11 13.44
CA LEU A 134 -0.18 0.82 13.25
C LEU A 134 -0.87 0.44 14.55
N THR A 135 -2.10 -0.06 14.44
CA THR A 135 -2.76 -0.76 15.56
C THR A 135 -2.93 -2.23 15.21
N ILE A 136 -2.73 -3.10 16.20
CA ILE A 136 -2.92 -4.55 16.10
C ILE A 136 -3.84 -4.94 17.26
N GLY A 137 -4.98 -5.54 16.95
CA GLY A 137 -5.99 -5.91 17.94
C GLY A 137 -6.55 -4.73 18.73
N GLY A 138 -6.57 -3.54 18.12
CA GLY A 138 -6.96 -2.29 18.79
C GLY A 138 -5.87 -1.66 19.65
N GLN A 139 -4.71 -2.31 19.82
CA GLN A 139 -3.58 -1.81 20.60
C GLN A 139 -2.56 -1.12 19.69
N THR A 140 -2.00 0.01 20.10
CA THR A 140 -0.92 0.67 19.36
C THR A 140 0.32 -0.21 19.31
N ALA A 141 0.78 -0.51 18.09
CA ALA A 141 2.02 -1.22 17.83
C ALA A 141 3.19 -0.25 17.69
N LEU A 142 4.36 -0.66 18.19
CA LEU A 142 5.59 0.10 17.97
C LEU A 142 6.05 -0.14 16.53
N VAL A 143 5.94 0.88 15.68
CA VAL A 143 6.48 0.85 14.31
C VAL A 143 7.98 1.12 14.38
N THR A 144 8.79 0.15 13.97
CA THR A 144 10.26 0.24 13.93
C THR A 144 10.78 0.71 12.58
N TYR A 145 9.99 0.51 11.52
CA TYR A 145 10.29 1.00 10.18
C TYR A 145 9.02 1.25 9.37
N ALA A 146 9.02 2.30 8.56
CA ALA A 146 7.99 2.57 7.56
C ALA A 146 8.61 3.29 6.36
N GLY A 147 8.64 2.67 5.19
CA GLY A 147 9.21 3.25 3.98
C GLY A 147 9.33 2.26 2.83
N SER A 148 9.94 2.69 1.73
CA SER A 148 10.27 1.80 0.61
C SER A 148 11.33 0.77 1.01
N GLY A 149 11.31 -0.45 0.46
CA GLY A 149 12.40 -1.42 0.59
C GLY A 149 13.22 -1.57 -0.70
N PRO A 150 14.52 -1.94 -0.64
CA PRO A 150 15.32 -2.23 -1.83
C PRO A 150 14.64 -3.28 -2.74
N GLY A 151 14.62 -3.03 -4.04
CA GLY A 151 13.97 -3.90 -5.03
C GLY A 151 12.45 -3.73 -5.14
N MET A 152 11.82 -2.92 -4.29
CA MET A 152 10.38 -2.65 -4.35
C MET A 152 10.05 -1.51 -5.30
N VAL A 153 8.94 -1.61 -6.01
CA VAL A 153 8.41 -0.52 -6.82
C VAL A 153 7.91 0.60 -5.90
N SER A 154 8.20 1.86 -6.26
CA SER A 154 7.70 3.05 -5.56
C SER A 154 6.18 3.01 -5.45
N GLY A 155 5.65 3.38 -4.29
CA GLY A 155 4.24 3.18 -3.93
C GLY A 155 3.97 1.90 -3.16
N ILE A 156 4.96 1.02 -2.98
CA ILE A 156 4.92 -0.04 -1.96
C ILE A 156 5.53 0.51 -0.67
N LEU A 157 4.72 0.55 0.38
CA LEU A 157 5.12 0.85 1.74
C LEU A 157 5.40 -0.47 2.49
N GLN A 158 6.64 -0.69 2.93
CA GLN A 158 6.97 -1.71 3.92
C GLN A 158 6.79 -1.11 5.32
N ILE A 159 6.19 -1.88 6.23
CA ILE A 159 6.01 -1.53 7.63
C ILE A 159 6.58 -2.65 8.48
N GLU A 160 7.42 -2.31 9.45
CA GLU A 160 7.86 -3.23 10.49
C GLU A 160 7.31 -2.76 11.82
N ALA A 161 6.63 -3.65 12.54
CA ALA A 161 6.03 -3.31 13.83
C ALA A 161 6.13 -4.46 14.83
N ILE A 162 6.29 -4.12 16.10
CA ILE A 162 6.27 -5.09 17.21
C ILE A 162 4.83 -5.37 17.61
N VAL A 163 4.44 -6.64 17.63
CA VAL A 163 3.13 -7.09 18.10
C VAL A 163 2.96 -6.71 19.58
N PRO A 164 1.96 -5.88 19.95
CA PRO A 164 1.73 -5.48 21.34
C PRO A 164 1.40 -6.66 22.25
N LYS A 165 1.62 -6.48 23.56
CA LYS A 165 1.01 -7.37 24.56
C LYS A 165 -0.49 -7.12 24.65
N GLY A 166 -1.25 -8.15 25.02
CA GLY A 166 -2.70 -8.04 25.20
C GLY A 166 -3.49 -7.99 23.88
N THR A 167 -2.85 -8.29 22.75
CA THR A 167 -3.56 -8.62 21.52
C THR A 167 -4.20 -10.00 21.64
N GLY A 168 -5.39 -10.19 21.07
CA GLY A 168 -6.02 -11.51 20.99
C GLY A 168 -5.20 -12.51 20.16
N THR A 169 -5.74 -13.73 20.02
CA THR A 169 -5.16 -14.81 19.20
C THR A 169 -6.01 -15.10 17.96
N GLY A 170 -5.46 -15.80 16.98
CA GLY A 170 -6.13 -16.09 15.71
C GLY A 170 -6.06 -14.90 14.76
N ALA A 171 -7.12 -14.69 13.98
CA ALA A 171 -7.19 -13.54 13.07
C ALA A 171 -7.50 -12.25 13.84
N VAL A 172 -6.50 -11.38 13.95
CA VAL A 172 -6.55 -10.14 14.74
C VAL A 172 -6.55 -8.93 13.81
N PRO A 173 -7.46 -7.95 13.99
CA PRO A 173 -7.50 -6.76 13.16
C PRO A 173 -6.18 -5.98 13.19
N VAL A 174 -5.76 -5.48 12.02
CA VAL A 174 -4.64 -4.55 11.88
C VAL A 174 -5.08 -3.34 11.09
N VAL A 175 -4.77 -2.15 11.60
CA VAL A 175 -5.13 -0.89 10.93
C VAL A 175 -3.88 -0.03 10.79
N LEU A 176 -3.55 0.27 9.53
CA LEU A 176 -2.52 1.22 9.15
C LEU A 176 -3.11 2.63 9.11
N THR A 177 -2.41 3.58 9.71
CA THR A 177 -2.74 5.00 9.68
C THR A 177 -1.52 5.78 9.20
N VAL A 178 -1.74 6.67 8.23
CA VAL A 178 -0.73 7.60 7.71
C VAL A 178 -1.31 9.01 7.82
N GLY A 179 -0.64 9.89 8.56
CA GLY A 179 -1.20 11.18 8.96
C GLY A 179 -2.53 11.00 9.69
N SER A 180 -3.60 11.61 9.14
CA SER A 180 -4.97 11.46 9.66
C SER A 180 -5.79 10.38 8.95
N ALA A 181 -5.27 9.77 7.89
CA ALA A 181 -6.01 8.78 7.10
C ALA A 181 -5.77 7.37 7.65
N SER A 182 -6.84 6.57 7.75
CA SER A 182 -6.77 5.17 8.18
C SER A 182 -7.21 4.25 7.06
N GLY A 183 -6.52 3.11 6.92
CA GLY A 183 -6.81 2.11 5.92
C GLY A 183 -7.96 1.17 6.29
N GLN A 184 -8.00 0.02 5.62
CA GLN A 184 -9.09 -0.95 5.80
C GLN A 184 -9.13 -1.46 7.25
N LYS A 185 -10.31 -1.44 7.87
CA LYS A 185 -10.53 -1.99 9.23
C LYS A 185 -10.75 -3.51 9.25
N THR A 186 -10.92 -4.10 8.07
CA THR A 186 -11.18 -5.52 7.89
C THR A 186 -9.90 -6.33 7.64
N ALA A 187 -8.76 -5.67 7.53
CA ALA A 187 -7.45 -6.31 7.41
C ALA A 187 -7.09 -7.02 8.73
N THR A 188 -6.50 -8.22 8.62
CA THR A 188 -6.11 -9.05 9.77
C THR A 188 -4.71 -9.65 9.61
N ILE A 189 -4.12 -9.99 10.75
CA ILE A 189 -2.86 -10.74 10.91
C ILE A 189 -3.16 -11.92 11.86
N SER A 190 -2.49 -13.05 11.66
CA SER A 190 -2.60 -14.21 12.54
C SER A 190 -1.64 -14.12 13.74
N LEU A 191 -2.19 -14.24 14.97
CA LEU A 191 -1.43 -14.21 16.23
C LEU A 191 -1.64 -15.45 17.11
N GLN A 192 -0.69 -15.75 18.00
CA GLN A 192 -0.74 -16.82 19.01
C GLN A 192 -0.19 -16.39 20.38
#